data_AF-A0A3D8IBW5-F1
#
_entry.id   AF-A0A3D8IBW5-F1
#
_cell.length_a   1.000
_cell.length_b   1.000
_cell.length_c   1.000
_cell.angle_alpha   90.00
_cell.angle_beta   90.00
_cell.angle_gamma   90.00
#
_symmetry.space_group_name_H-M   'P 1'
#
loop_
_entity.id
_entity.type
_entity.pdbx_description
1 polymer ?
#
loop_
_entity_poly.entity_id
_entity_poly.type
_entity_poly.pdbx_seq_one_letter_code
_entity_poly.pdbx_strand_id
1 'polypeptide(L)'
;MSNILIINIGIVVLFLLIFIFFYIKDGDSQKRLARYEKSLDDLNKEIYKLHKLIKNLPNDNSKANFRSYIDDIYSIIEKDREYVDIKLQALEDKLKESNLYASNISSNIDDRRIISMFKDGWSIENIAKELMITKSEVEFTLKLADIY
;
A
#
# COMPACT_ATOMS: atom_id res chain seq x y z
N MET A 1 17.39 -46.15 -5.62
CA MET A 1 15.95 -46.45 -5.78
C MET A 1 15.08 -45.64 -4.83
N SER A 2 15.37 -45.60 -3.52
CA SER A 2 14.58 -44.83 -2.53
C SER A 2 14.51 -43.32 -2.80
N ASN A 3 15.64 -42.67 -3.14
CA ASN A 3 15.68 -41.21 -3.34
C ASN A 3 14.85 -40.74 -4.55
N ILE A 4 14.83 -41.54 -5.63
CA ILE A 4 14.04 -41.26 -6.84
C ILE A 4 12.53 -41.39 -6.55
N LEU A 5 12.14 -42.33 -5.70
CA LEU A 5 10.76 -42.48 -5.24
C LEU A 5 10.28 -41.28 -4.43
N ILE A 6 11.13 -40.75 -3.53
CA ILE A 6 10.82 -39.58 -2.71
C ILE A 6 10.66 -38.32 -3.59
N ILE A 7 11.53 -38.14 -4.59
CA ILE A 7 11.45 -37.01 -5.52
C ILE A 7 10.15 -37.07 -6.35
N ASN A 8 9.78 -38.26 -6.85
CA ASN A 8 8.52 -38.43 -7.60
C ASN A 8 7.28 -38.18 -6.74
N ILE A 9 7.27 -38.60 -5.47
CA ILE A 9 6.19 -38.26 -4.53
C ILE A 9 6.07 -36.75 -4.36
N GLY A 10 7.21 -36.05 -4.23
CA GLY A 10 7.24 -34.59 -4.08
C GLY A 10 6.64 -33.86 -5.27
N ILE A 11 6.93 -34.33 -6.48
CA ILE A 11 6.38 -33.77 -7.73
C ILE A 11 4.85 -33.96 -7.79
N VAL A 12 4.34 -35.13 -7.43
CA VAL A 12 2.89 -35.40 -7.41
C VAL A 12 2.17 -34.51 -6.40
N VAL A 13 2.75 -34.32 -5.21
CA VAL A 13 2.19 -33.42 -4.19
C VAL A 13 2.20 -31.96 -4.67
N LEU A 14 3.26 -31.52 -5.35
CA LEU A 14 3.35 -30.18 -5.93
C LEU A 14 2.22 -29.92 -6.95
N PHE A 15 1.98 -30.88 -7.85
CA PHE A 15 0.90 -30.79 -8.83
C PHE A 15 -0.48 -30.74 -8.16
N LEU A 16 -0.69 -31.50 -7.09
CA LEU A 16 -1.93 -31.48 -6.31
C LEU A 16 -2.19 -30.10 -5.68
N LEU A 17 -1.16 -29.48 -5.11
CA LEU A 17 -1.26 -28.14 -4.53
C LEU A 17 -1.58 -27.07 -5.58
N ILE A 18 -0.97 -27.16 -6.77
CA ILE A 18 -1.27 -26.26 -7.89
C ILE A 18 -2.73 -26.43 -8.34
N PHE A 19 -3.23 -27.66 -8.42
CA PHE A 19 -4.61 -27.94 -8.78
C PHE A 19 -5.61 -27.35 -7.78
N ILE A 20 -5.33 -27.51 -6.48
CA ILE A 20 -6.14 -26.95 -5.39
C ILE A 20 -6.13 -25.42 -5.45
N PHE A 21 -4.96 -24.80 -5.67
CA PHE A 21 -4.83 -23.36 -5.84
C PHE A 21 -5.66 -22.84 -7.02
N PHE A 22 -5.62 -23.54 -8.16
CA PHE A 22 -6.38 -23.15 -9.33
C PHE A 22 -7.89 -23.22 -9.09
N TYR A 23 -8.36 -24.28 -8.41
CA TYR A 23 -9.76 -24.47 -8.07
C TYR A 23 -10.31 -23.36 -7.15
N ILE A 24 -9.51 -22.94 -6.16
CA ILE A 24 -9.88 -21.83 -5.28
C ILE A 24 -9.89 -20.51 -6.05
N LYS A 25 -8.87 -20.27 -6.89
CA LYS A 25 -8.69 -19.02 -7.64
C LYS A 25 -9.76 -18.78 -8.70
N ASP A 26 -10.25 -19.83 -9.35
CA ASP A 26 -11.28 -19.70 -10.38
C ASP A 26 -12.63 -19.27 -9.79
N GLY A 27 -12.97 -19.75 -8.59
CA GLY A 27 -14.21 -19.38 -7.90
C GLY A 27 -14.29 -17.89 -7.54
N ASP A 28 -13.16 -17.28 -7.19
CA ASP A 28 -13.10 -15.85 -6.86
C ASP A 28 -13.16 -14.95 -8.10
N SER A 29 -12.61 -15.40 -9.23
CA SER A 29 -12.68 -14.69 -10.51
C SER A 29 -14.13 -14.61 -11.02
N GLN A 30 -14.88 -15.70 -10.92
CA GLN A 30 -16.30 -15.74 -11.33
C GLN A 30 -17.19 -14.84 -10.44
N LYS A 31 -16.97 -14.82 -9.13
CA LYS A 31 -17.71 -13.94 -8.21
C LYS A 31 -17.43 -12.46 -8.48
N ARG A 32 -16.21 -12.11 -8.90
CA ARG A 32 -15.86 -10.74 -9.30
C ARG A 32 -16.59 -10.37 -10.59
N LEU A 33 -16.60 -11.24 -11.59
CA LEU A 33 -17.32 -11.03 -12.86
C LEU A 33 -18.82 -10.83 -12.65
N ALA A 34 -19.48 -11.65 -11.84
CA ALA A 34 -20.91 -11.50 -11.55
C ALA A 34 -21.25 -10.15 -10.86
N ARG A 35 -20.37 -9.64 -10.01
CA ARG A 35 -20.53 -8.31 -9.40
C ARG A 35 -20.35 -7.19 -10.42
N TYR A 36 -19.40 -7.34 -11.35
CA TYR A 36 -19.21 -6.38 -12.43
C TYR A 36 -20.42 -6.35 -13.37
N GLU A 37 -20.96 -7.52 -13.74
CA GLU A 37 -22.15 -7.63 -14.57
C GLU A 37 -23.36 -6.94 -13.94
N LYS A 38 -23.59 -7.17 -12.64
CA LYS A 38 -24.64 -6.48 -11.89
C LYS A 38 -24.46 -4.96 -11.88
N SER A 39 -23.23 -4.50 -11.64
CA SER A 39 -22.91 -3.06 -11.65
C SER A 39 -23.13 -2.43 -13.02
N LEU A 40 -22.77 -3.13 -14.10
CA LEU A 40 -23.03 -2.68 -15.47
C LEU A 40 -24.52 -2.59 -15.78
N ASP A 41 -25.32 -3.54 -15.33
CA ASP A 41 -26.78 -3.51 -15.50
C ASP A 41 -27.42 -2.34 -14.74
N ASP A 42 -26.96 -2.06 -13.52
CA ASP A 42 -27.43 -0.92 -12.72
C ASP A 42 -27.02 0.42 -13.37
N LEU A 43 -25.78 0.55 -13.85
CA LEU A 43 -25.32 1.71 -14.61
C LEU A 43 -26.12 1.91 -15.90
N ASN A 44 -26.43 0.84 -16.63
CA ASN A 44 -27.21 0.92 -17.87
C ASN A 44 -28.65 1.42 -17.59
N LYS A 45 -29.26 0.98 -16.47
CA LYS A 45 -30.56 1.49 -16.03
C LYS A 45 -30.52 2.98 -15.66
N GLU A 46 -29.45 3.43 -15.01
CA GLU A 46 -29.27 4.85 -14.68
C GLU A 46 -29.07 5.71 -15.93
N ILE A 47 -28.24 5.26 -16.87
CA ILE A 47 -28.05 5.92 -18.18
C ILE A 47 -29.39 6.07 -18.90
N TYR A 48 -30.21 5.01 -18.92
CA TYR A 48 -31.54 5.06 -19.54
C TYR A 48 -32.46 6.07 -18.84
N LYS A 49 -32.46 6.11 -17.50
CA LYS A 49 -33.24 7.09 -16.73
C LYS A 49 -32.79 8.52 -17.01
N LEU A 50 -31.48 8.79 -17.04
CA LEU A 50 -30.92 10.10 -17.36
C LEU A 50 -31.30 10.54 -18.77
N HIS A 51 -31.20 9.64 -19.75
CA HIS A 51 -31.59 9.92 -21.13
C HIS A 51 -33.09 10.26 -21.23
N LYS A 52 -33.94 9.55 -20.48
CA LYS A 52 -35.38 9.81 -20.39
C LYS A 52 -35.68 11.16 -19.72
N LEU A 53 -34.94 11.53 -18.67
CA LEU A 53 -35.07 12.83 -18.02
C LEU A 53 -34.73 13.94 -19.00
N ILE A 54 -33.56 13.89 -19.64
CA ILE A 54 -33.12 14.90 -20.62
C ILE A 54 -34.13 15.06 -21.76
N LYS A 55 -34.70 13.96 -22.26
CA LYS A 55 -35.70 13.98 -23.33
C LYS A 55 -37.04 14.60 -22.93
N ASN A 56 -37.44 14.43 -21.66
CA ASN A 56 -38.75 14.87 -21.15
C ASN A 56 -38.69 16.26 -20.47
N LEU A 57 -37.54 16.91 -20.48
CA LEU A 57 -37.31 18.22 -19.87
C LEU A 57 -37.73 19.34 -20.85
N PRO A 58 -38.79 20.12 -20.54
CA PRO A 58 -39.24 21.21 -21.41
C PRO A 58 -38.26 22.40 -21.36
N ASN A 59 -37.94 22.93 -22.54
CA ASN A 59 -36.83 23.81 -22.90
C ASN A 59 -36.77 25.22 -22.25
N ASP A 60 -37.40 25.48 -21.10
CA ASP A 60 -37.37 26.82 -20.48
C ASP A 60 -36.93 26.81 -19.00
N ASN A 61 -37.36 25.82 -18.20
CA ASN A 61 -36.96 25.68 -16.79
C ASN A 61 -35.73 24.77 -16.56
N SER A 62 -35.28 24.05 -17.60
CA SER A 62 -34.20 23.06 -17.48
C SER A 62 -32.80 23.66 -17.39
N LYS A 63 -32.58 24.87 -17.90
CA LYS A 63 -31.27 25.54 -17.84
C LYS A 63 -30.98 26.08 -16.43
N ALA A 64 -32.00 26.54 -15.72
CA ALA A 64 -31.90 26.99 -14.33
C ALA A 64 -31.62 25.81 -13.38
N ASN A 65 -32.36 24.70 -13.55
CA ASN A 65 -32.12 23.49 -12.77
C ASN A 65 -30.75 22.88 -13.06
N PHE A 66 -30.31 22.89 -14.33
CA PHE A 66 -28.97 22.43 -14.70
C PHE A 66 -27.87 23.28 -14.04
N ARG A 67 -28.03 24.61 -13.98
CA ARG A 67 -27.08 25.48 -13.25
C ARG A 67 -27.04 25.14 -11.76
N SER A 68 -28.19 24.92 -11.12
CA SER A 68 -28.24 24.50 -9.72
C SER A 68 -27.51 23.18 -9.47
N TYR A 69 -27.69 22.18 -10.33
CA TYR A 69 -26.97 20.91 -10.20
C TYR A 69 -25.46 21.06 -10.39
N ILE A 70 -25.02 21.96 -11.27
CA ILE A 70 -23.60 22.27 -11.45
C ILE A 70 -23.03 22.95 -10.21
N ASP A 71 -23.76 23.89 -9.61
CA ASP A 71 -23.36 24.56 -8.36
C ASP A 71 -23.30 23.57 -7.18
N ASP A 72 -24.25 22.64 -7.10
CA ASP A 72 -24.25 21.57 -6.10
C ASP A 72 -23.02 20.66 -6.26
N ILE A 73 -22.68 20.27 -7.50
CA ILE A 73 -21.48 19.47 -7.81
C ILE A 73 -20.21 20.20 -7.40
N TYR A 74 -20.10 21.51 -7.68
CA TYR A 74 -18.95 22.30 -7.23
C TYR A 74 -18.82 22.31 -5.69
N SER A 75 -19.94 22.46 -4.98
CA SER A 75 -19.94 22.45 -3.51
C SER A 75 -19.52 21.11 -2.91
N ILE A 76 -19.86 19.99 -3.56
CA ILE A 76 -19.48 18.65 -3.13
C ILE A 76 -17.98 18.45 -3.36
N ILE A 77 -17.47 18.83 -4.53
CA ILE A 77 -16.04 18.73 -4.85
C ILE A 77 -15.19 19.55 -3.87
N GLU A 78 -15.64 20.76 -3.50
CA GLU A 78 -14.91 21.59 -2.55
C GLU A 78 -14.83 20.93 -1.16
N LYS A 79 -15.95 20.35 -0.68
CA LYS A 79 -15.98 19.61 0.58
C LYS A 79 -15.11 18.36 0.56
N ASP A 80 -15.13 17.61 -0.54
CA ASP A 80 -14.29 16.42 -0.71
C ASP A 80 -12.80 16.80 -0.75
N ARG A 81 -12.46 17.91 -1.41
CA ARG A 81 -11.10 18.45 -1.42
C ARG A 81 -10.63 18.82 -0.01
N GLU A 82 -11.42 19.56 0.74
CA GLU A 82 -11.12 19.92 2.13
C GLU A 82 -10.94 18.67 3.01
N TYR A 83 -11.81 17.67 2.87
CA TYR A 83 -11.71 16.42 3.60
C TYR A 83 -10.42 15.64 3.27
N VAL A 84 -10.05 15.58 1.98
CA VAL A 84 -8.81 14.94 1.52
C VAL A 84 -7.59 15.67 2.07
N ASP A 85 -7.57 17.01 2.03
CA ASP A 85 -6.47 17.82 2.56
C ASP A 85 -6.26 17.54 4.08
N ILE A 86 -7.34 17.50 4.86
CA ILE A 86 -7.28 17.16 6.30
C ILE A 86 -6.73 15.74 6.52
N LYS A 87 -7.19 14.77 5.73
CA LYS A 87 -6.72 13.37 5.82
C LYS A 87 -5.26 13.23 5.44
N LEU A 88 -4.82 13.95 4.40
CA LEU A 88 -3.44 13.95 3.95
C LEU A 88 -2.54 14.56 5.03
N GLN A 89 -2.93 15.70 5.60
CA GLN A 89 -2.20 16.32 6.70
C GLN A 89 -2.07 15.37 7.90
N ALA A 90 -3.17 14.72 8.31
CA ALA A 90 -3.13 13.74 9.40
C ALA A 90 -2.23 12.53 9.09
N LEU A 91 -2.14 12.14 7.81
CA LEU A 91 -1.24 11.07 7.37
C LEU A 91 0.22 11.53 7.39
N GLU A 92 0.51 12.74 6.93
CA GLU A 92 1.84 13.33 6.98
C GLU A 92 2.34 13.46 8.42
N ASP A 93 1.49 13.89 9.35
CA ASP A 93 1.84 13.98 10.77
C ASP A 93 2.14 12.60 11.35
N LYS A 94 1.32 11.60 11.04
CA LYS A 94 1.56 10.19 11.43
C LYS A 94 2.84 9.62 10.82
N LEU A 95 3.15 9.97 9.57
CA LEU A 95 4.37 9.53 8.89
C LEU A 95 5.62 10.20 9.46
N LYS A 96 5.53 11.49 9.82
CA LYS A 96 6.61 12.19 10.54
C LYS A 96 6.86 11.52 11.88
N GLU A 97 5.81 11.24 12.65
CA GLU A 97 5.92 10.46 13.89
C GLU A 97 6.53 9.07 13.62
N SER A 98 6.03 8.31 12.65
CA SER A 98 6.53 6.96 12.38
C SER A 98 7.98 6.94 11.89
N ASN A 99 8.40 7.92 11.08
CA ASN A 99 9.79 8.04 10.64
C ASN A 99 10.70 8.41 11.82
N LEU A 100 10.21 9.18 12.80
CA LEU A 100 10.93 9.42 14.04
C LEU A 100 11.03 8.13 14.88
N TYR A 101 10.01 7.28 14.95
CA TYR A 101 10.10 6.03 15.74
C TYR A 101 10.88 4.90 15.04
N ALA A 102 10.79 4.76 13.72
CA ALA A 102 11.45 3.70 12.95
C ALA A 102 12.96 3.93 12.81
N SER A 103 13.40 5.18 12.68
CA SER A 103 14.84 5.51 12.64
C SER A 103 15.46 5.45 14.04
N ASN A 104 14.81 6.00 15.07
CA ASN A 104 15.46 6.16 16.38
C ASN A 104 15.55 4.87 17.24
N ILE A 105 14.68 3.86 17.05
CA ILE A 105 14.71 2.67 17.94
C ILE A 105 15.78 1.66 17.51
N SER A 106 15.97 1.44 16.20
CA SER A 106 17.08 0.58 15.73
C SER A 106 18.40 1.31 15.85
N SER A 107 18.48 2.56 15.33
CA SER A 107 19.76 3.27 15.24
C SER A 107 20.39 3.54 16.61
N ASN A 108 19.63 3.95 17.63
CA ASN A 108 20.21 4.25 18.95
C ASN A 108 20.72 3.00 19.70
N ILE A 109 20.14 1.82 19.44
CA ILE A 109 20.61 0.57 20.03
C ILE A 109 21.89 0.13 19.33
N ASP A 110 21.91 0.25 18.00
CA ASP A 110 23.07 -0.09 17.18
C ASP A 110 24.23 0.90 17.44
N ASP A 111 23.97 2.19 17.62
CA ASP A 111 24.97 3.22 17.90
C ASP A 111 25.76 2.97 19.19
N ARG A 112 25.06 2.65 20.29
CA ARG A 112 25.72 2.33 21.57
C ARG A 112 26.55 1.06 21.47
N ARG A 113 26.09 0.09 20.67
CA ARG A 113 26.78 -1.19 20.45
C ARG A 113 28.01 -1.03 19.55
N ILE A 114 27.91 -0.18 18.52
CA ILE A 114 29.04 0.24 17.69
C ILE A 114 30.13 0.88 18.56
N ILE A 115 29.75 1.84 19.42
CA ILE A 115 30.68 2.52 20.32
C ILE A 115 31.34 1.54 21.30
N SER A 116 30.59 0.59 21.88
CA SER A 116 31.17 -0.39 22.81
C SER A 116 32.13 -1.35 22.11
N MET A 117 31.75 -1.91 20.96
CA MET A 117 32.60 -2.83 20.20
C MET A 117 33.89 -2.15 19.74
N PHE A 118 33.82 -0.89 19.32
CA PHE A 118 35.00 -0.12 18.93
C PHE A 118 35.93 0.15 20.12
N LYS A 119 35.38 0.51 21.29
CA LYS A 119 36.15 0.66 22.54
C LYS A 119 36.80 -0.66 22.99
N ASP A 120 36.17 -1.80 22.70
CA ASP A 120 36.71 -3.14 22.95
C ASP A 120 37.79 -3.55 21.93
N GLY A 121 38.15 -2.67 20.98
CA GLY A 121 39.25 -2.87 20.02
C GLY A 121 38.85 -3.53 18.70
N TRP A 122 37.55 -3.60 18.39
CA TRP A 122 37.09 -4.14 17.11
C TRP A 122 37.33 -3.13 15.98
N SER A 123 37.73 -3.61 14.80
CA SER A 123 37.84 -2.77 13.61
C SER A 123 36.48 -2.42 13.01
N ILE A 124 36.41 -1.29 12.30
CA ILE A 124 35.21 -0.81 11.58
C ILE A 124 34.66 -1.92 10.66
N GLU A 125 35.53 -2.66 9.97
CA GLU A 125 35.17 -3.80 9.13
C GLU A 125 34.44 -4.91 9.89
N ASN A 126 34.92 -5.24 11.09
CA ASN A 126 34.40 -6.35 11.88
C ASN A 126 33.06 -5.97 12.52
N ILE A 127 32.94 -4.73 13.00
CA ILE A 127 31.69 -4.19 13.53
C ILE A 127 30.61 -4.15 12.42
N ALA A 128 30.96 -3.66 11.23
CA ALA A 128 30.04 -3.60 10.08
C ALA A 128 29.54 -4.99 9.68
N LYS A 129 30.42 -6.00 9.67
CA LYS A 129 30.05 -7.39 9.36
C LYS A 129 29.17 -8.02 10.44
N GLU A 130 29.52 -7.81 11.71
CA GLU A 130 28.83 -8.42 12.86
C GLU A 130 27.42 -7.84 13.06
N LEU A 131 27.26 -6.53 12.83
CA LEU A 131 25.97 -5.84 12.94
C LEU A 131 25.20 -5.80 11.61
N MET A 132 25.77 -6.34 10.53
CA MET A 132 25.18 -6.36 9.19
C MET A 132 24.81 -4.95 8.65
N ILE A 133 25.61 -3.95 8.99
CA ILE A 133 25.46 -2.55 8.57
C ILE A 133 26.61 -2.11 7.66
N THR A 134 26.48 -0.93 7.05
CA THR A 134 27.53 -0.41 6.16
C THR A 134 28.72 0.15 6.95
N LYS A 135 29.92 0.09 6.39
CA LYS A 135 31.11 0.73 7.01
C LYS A 135 30.91 2.24 7.22
N SER A 136 30.24 2.90 6.28
CA SER A 136 29.95 4.33 6.34
C SER A 136 29.07 4.69 7.53
N GLU A 137 28.13 3.81 7.90
CA GLU A 137 27.28 3.98 9.06
C GLU A 137 28.08 3.85 10.37
N VAL A 138 28.96 2.85 10.48
CA VAL A 138 29.88 2.70 11.61
C VAL A 138 30.80 3.93 11.76
N GLU A 139 31.44 4.37 10.68
CA GLU A 139 32.30 5.56 10.71
C GLU A 139 31.54 6.83 11.09
N PHE A 140 30.30 6.98 10.60
CA PHE A 140 29.47 8.14 10.91
C PHE A 140 29.11 8.18 12.40
N THR A 141 28.69 7.05 12.98
CA THR A 141 28.39 6.94 14.41
C THR A 141 29.62 7.24 15.27
N LEU A 142 30.79 6.71 14.92
CA LEU A 142 32.03 6.95 15.68
C LEU A 142 32.47 8.42 15.60
N LYS A 143 32.30 9.08 14.44
CA LYS A 143 32.56 10.51 14.28
C LYS A 143 31.60 11.38 15.09
N LEU A 144 30.31 11.02 15.12
CA LEU A 144 29.32 11.71 15.96
C LEU A 144 29.64 11.57 17.45
N ALA A 145 30.26 10.47 17.86
CA ALA A 145 30.66 10.20 19.23
C ALA A 145 32.05 10.77 19.60
N ASP A 146 32.75 11.43 18.67
CA ASP A 146 34.07 12.04 18.85
C ASP A 146 35.17 11.04 19.31
N ILE A 147 35.13 9.82 18.76
CA ILE A 147 36.06 8.72 19.10
C ILE A 147 36.81 8.14 17.89
N TYR A 148 36.60 8.69 16.70
CA TYR A 148 37.29 8.33 15.46
C TYR A 148 37.46 9.55 14.55
#